data_AF-E9GWV7-F1
#
_entry.id   AF-E9GWV7-F1
#
_cell.length_a   1.000
_cell.length_b   1.000
_cell.length_c   1.000
_cell.angle_alpha   90.00
_cell.angle_beta   90.00
_cell.angle_gamma   90.00
#
_symmetry.space_group_name_H-M   'P 1'
#
loop_
_entity.id
_entity.type
_entity.pdbx_description
1 polymer ?
#
loop_
_entity_poly.entity_id
_entity_poly.type
_entity_poly.pdbx_seq_one_letter_code
_entity_poly.pdbx_strand_id
1 'polypeptide(L)'
;MDSTGGPSDIEEIAQQNSSDEIPTEVTPMQPMQTMEPSHETETRAETTEPDIEPPPKKSQLARTNVMLPDQLLALCEKSRSLKAIVNNSPTNEEAGSPLKKMLQQSISQSKKKAKGYRYMDEGFNNFCLNTYILGGRRMYEIFHANFKGVFPSPRTMGERVAKFQKFVPEGCVNVNGLLEYLLLHKLPMVVSLSEDVTAIVGKREYNSTINSIYGFSLPLKSNGLPNWEDYVMKNSLDAVRMFSTYKRATVIIVIMVQPLGEGIPPI
;
A
#
# COMPACT_ATOMS: atom_id res chain seq x y z
N MET A 1 -5.55 -63.92 -30.21
CA MET A 1 -6.95 -63.62 -29.85
C MET A 1 -7.34 -62.40 -30.64
N ASP A 2 -8.46 -62.52 -31.34
CA ASP A 2 -8.92 -61.69 -32.43
C ASP A 2 -9.40 -60.30 -31.95
N SER A 3 -9.31 -59.24 -32.77
CA SER A 3 -10.43 -58.62 -33.53
C SER A 3 -11.66 -58.30 -32.66
N THR A 4 -12.30 -57.12 -32.71
CA THR A 4 -12.56 -56.12 -33.77
C THR A 4 -12.47 -54.70 -33.14
N GLY A 5 -12.48 -53.53 -33.80
CA GLY A 5 -13.12 -53.03 -35.02
C GLY A 5 -13.96 -51.78 -34.65
N GLY A 6 -13.80 -50.66 -35.36
CA GLY A 6 -14.68 -49.48 -35.23
C GLY A 6 -15.98 -49.65 -36.06
N PRO A 7 -16.67 -48.56 -36.51
CA PRO A 7 -16.32 -47.13 -36.44
C PRO A 7 -17.51 -46.18 -36.09
N SER A 8 -17.24 -44.86 -36.12
CA SER A 8 -18.13 -43.73 -36.51
C SER A 8 -19.47 -43.51 -35.76
N ASP A 9 -20.22 -42.39 -35.83
CA ASP A 9 -20.24 -41.19 -36.69
C ASP A 9 -20.72 -39.93 -35.93
N ILE A 10 -20.38 -38.75 -36.49
CA ILE A 10 -21.17 -37.51 -36.64
C ILE A 10 -22.20 -37.10 -35.55
N GLU A 11 -22.03 -35.90 -34.96
CA GLU A 11 -23.10 -34.88 -35.07
C GLU A 11 -22.56 -33.44 -35.08
N GLU A 12 -22.99 -32.69 -36.09
CA GLU A 12 -22.65 -31.31 -36.40
C GLU A 12 -23.91 -30.47 -36.15
N ILE A 13 -23.85 -29.45 -35.28
CA ILE A 13 -24.95 -28.49 -35.11
C ILE A 13 -24.42 -27.08 -35.28
N ALA A 14 -24.91 -26.42 -36.33
CA ALA A 14 -24.62 -25.05 -36.67
C ALA A 14 -25.83 -24.14 -36.42
N GLN A 15 -25.53 -22.88 -36.09
CA GLN A 15 -26.39 -21.68 -36.25
C GLN A 15 -27.75 -21.62 -35.52
N GLN A 16 -27.95 -20.55 -34.77
CA GLN A 16 -29.05 -19.62 -35.10
C GLN A 16 -28.76 -18.19 -34.63
N ASN A 17 -29.21 -17.24 -35.44
CA ASN A 17 -29.04 -15.80 -35.21
C ASN A 17 -30.17 -15.27 -34.31
N SER A 18 -29.89 -14.21 -33.55
CA SER A 18 -30.90 -13.17 -33.27
C SER A 18 -30.24 -11.80 -33.20
N SER A 19 -30.53 -10.98 -34.20
CA SER A 19 -30.33 -9.54 -34.23
C SER A 19 -31.39 -8.84 -33.38
N ASP A 20 -31.06 -7.77 -32.67
CA ASP A 20 -32.04 -6.78 -32.21
C ASP A 20 -31.43 -5.38 -32.03
N GLU A 21 -32.28 -4.37 -32.27
CA GLU A 21 -31.98 -2.96 -32.53
C GLU A 21 -33.23 -2.12 -32.09
N ILE A 22 -33.22 -0.80 -31.89
CA ILE A 22 -32.24 0.23 -32.26
C ILE A 22 -31.71 0.99 -30.98
N PRO A 23 -31.98 2.27 -30.60
CA PRO A 23 -31.13 2.96 -29.60
C PRO A 23 -31.88 3.65 -28.43
N THR A 24 -31.14 4.31 -27.52
CA THR A 24 -31.63 5.58 -26.94
C THR A 24 -30.51 6.51 -26.50
N GLU A 25 -30.42 7.65 -27.17
CA GLU A 25 -29.66 8.83 -26.76
C GLU A 25 -30.48 9.57 -25.70
N VAL A 26 -29.88 9.96 -24.56
CA VAL A 26 -30.56 10.73 -23.51
C VAL A 26 -29.76 11.99 -23.18
N THR A 27 -30.23 13.10 -23.72
CA THR A 27 -29.73 14.46 -23.43
C THR A 27 -30.11 14.86 -21.99
N PRO A 28 -29.20 15.38 -21.16
CA PRO A 28 -29.56 15.93 -19.85
C PRO A 28 -30.23 17.31 -20.00
N MET A 29 -31.47 17.43 -19.53
CA MET A 29 -32.17 18.72 -19.41
C MET A 29 -31.55 19.59 -18.31
N GLN A 30 -31.36 20.87 -18.58
CA GLN A 30 -31.12 21.88 -17.54
C GLN A 30 -32.45 22.42 -16.97
N PRO A 31 -32.58 22.59 -15.64
CA PRO A 31 -33.69 23.33 -15.05
C PRO A 31 -33.33 24.81 -14.82
N MET A 32 -34.05 25.67 -15.55
CA MET A 32 -34.60 26.98 -15.14
C MET A 32 -33.77 27.94 -14.28
N GLN A 33 -33.43 29.09 -14.88
CA GLN A 33 -33.21 30.35 -14.16
C GLN A 33 -34.54 30.87 -13.58
N THR A 34 -34.55 31.24 -12.30
CA THR A 34 -35.65 31.99 -11.68
C THR A 34 -35.42 33.50 -11.84
N MET A 35 -36.46 34.23 -12.25
CA MET A 35 -36.42 35.68 -12.44
C MET A 35 -36.39 36.45 -11.12
N GLU A 36 -35.64 37.55 -11.09
CA GLU A 36 -35.82 38.64 -10.12
C GLU A 36 -37.07 39.46 -10.45
N PRO A 37 -37.67 40.12 -9.44
CA PRO A 37 -38.44 41.35 -9.63
C PRO A 37 -37.68 42.58 -9.10
N SER A 38 -37.51 43.56 -9.98
CA SER A 38 -37.30 44.98 -9.66
C SER A 38 -38.52 45.55 -8.90
N HIS A 39 -38.51 46.72 -8.25
CA HIS A 39 -37.64 47.91 -8.21
C HIS A 39 -37.68 48.49 -6.78
N GLU A 40 -36.71 49.33 -6.39
CA GLU A 40 -37.02 50.72 -6.07
C GLU A 40 -35.77 51.62 -6.08
N THR A 41 -35.97 52.90 -6.40
CA THR A 41 -34.91 53.84 -6.79
C THR A 41 -34.69 54.85 -5.68
N GLU A 42 -33.47 54.97 -5.15
CA GLU A 42 -33.09 56.13 -4.33
C GLU A 42 -31.73 56.69 -4.76
N THR A 43 -31.78 57.86 -5.41
CA THR A 43 -30.61 58.59 -5.90
C THR A 43 -29.92 59.36 -4.77
N ARG A 44 -28.63 59.09 -4.50
CA ARG A 44 -27.76 60.11 -3.88
C ARG A 44 -26.27 59.96 -4.15
N ALA A 45 -25.68 61.09 -4.58
CA ALA A 45 -24.27 61.46 -4.52
C ALA A 45 -23.22 60.60 -5.26
N GLU A 46 -22.77 61.11 -6.40
CA GLU A 46 -21.42 60.82 -6.92
C GLU A 46 -20.35 61.08 -5.84
N THR A 47 -19.49 60.11 -5.60
CA THR A 47 -18.17 60.37 -5.01
C THR A 47 -17.15 59.52 -5.78
N THR A 48 -16.16 60.16 -6.39
CA THR A 48 -15.20 59.53 -7.30
C THR A 48 -14.27 58.58 -6.54
N GLU A 49 -14.35 57.27 -6.79
CA GLU A 49 -13.32 56.32 -6.33
C GLU A 49 -12.04 56.45 -7.20
N PRO A 50 -10.84 56.55 -6.60
CA PRO A 50 -9.59 56.46 -7.34
C PRO A 50 -9.21 55.00 -7.61
N ASP A 51 -8.66 54.72 -8.80
CA ASP A 51 -8.06 53.42 -9.16
C ASP A 51 -7.10 52.93 -8.07
N ILE A 52 -7.43 51.83 -7.41
CA ILE A 52 -6.54 51.16 -6.45
C ILE A 52 -5.62 50.23 -7.22
N GLU A 53 -4.39 50.68 -7.49
CA GLU A 53 -3.32 49.81 -8.00
C GLU A 53 -3.18 48.54 -7.12
N PRO A 54 -2.94 47.36 -7.73
CA PRO A 54 -2.73 46.14 -6.96
C PRO A 54 -1.50 46.28 -6.06
N PRO A 55 -1.60 45.92 -4.76
CA PRO A 55 -0.57 46.24 -3.78
C PRO A 55 0.79 45.61 -4.15
N PRO A 56 1.91 46.32 -3.92
CA PRO A 56 3.20 45.92 -4.47
C PRO A 56 3.67 44.58 -3.93
N LYS A 57 4.32 43.79 -4.81
CA LYS A 57 4.93 42.46 -4.54
C LYS A 57 5.88 42.41 -3.32
N LYS A 58 6.25 43.56 -2.77
CA LYS A 58 6.98 43.72 -1.49
C LYS A 58 6.28 43.03 -0.30
N SER A 59 4.95 42.94 -0.28
CA SER A 59 4.21 42.34 0.85
C SER A 59 4.45 40.82 1.00
N GLN A 60 4.57 40.10 -0.12
CA GLN A 60 4.90 38.67 -0.11
C GLN A 60 6.36 38.44 0.32
N LEU A 61 7.29 39.25 -0.21
CA LEU A 61 8.71 39.17 0.15
C LEU A 61 8.95 39.47 1.64
N ALA A 62 8.21 40.43 2.20
CA ALA A 62 8.24 40.72 3.64
C ALA A 62 7.73 39.53 4.47
N ARG A 63 6.61 38.89 4.06
CA ARG A 63 6.07 37.69 4.72
C ARG A 63 7.05 36.52 4.67
N THR A 64 7.67 36.23 3.52
CA THR A 64 8.67 35.17 3.43
C THR A 64 9.91 35.46 4.27
N ASN A 65 10.36 36.72 4.33
CA ASN A 65 11.50 37.11 5.15
C ASN A 65 11.23 37.03 6.67
N VAL A 66 9.98 37.15 7.10
CA VAL A 66 9.59 36.93 8.51
C VAL A 66 9.55 35.44 8.86
N MET A 67 9.18 34.56 7.92
CA MET A 67 9.13 33.10 8.15
C MET A 67 10.49 32.39 7.93
N LEU A 68 11.43 33.01 7.20
CA LEU A 68 12.73 32.43 6.88
C LEU A 68 13.59 32.10 8.13
N PRO A 69 13.66 32.97 9.17
CA PRO A 69 14.41 32.69 10.40
C PRO A 69 13.89 31.45 11.13
N ASP A 70 12.57 31.31 11.27
CA ASP A 70 11.94 30.17 11.95
C ASP A 70 12.17 28.86 11.18
N GLN A 71 12.07 28.90 9.84
CA GLN A 71 12.39 27.76 8.98
C GLN A 71 13.87 27.36 9.07
N LEU A 72 14.79 28.33 9.13
CA LEU A 72 16.22 28.09 9.35
C LEU A 72 16.51 27.54 10.75
N LEU A 73 15.81 28.02 11.78
CA LEU A 73 15.92 27.52 13.14
C LEU A 73 15.47 26.06 13.21
N ALA A 74 14.30 25.74 12.66
CA ALA A 74 13.78 24.38 12.58
C ALA A 74 14.69 23.44 11.77
N LEU A 75 15.31 23.92 10.69
CA LEU A 75 16.33 23.17 9.94
C LEU A 75 17.59 22.92 10.77
N CYS A 76 18.04 23.91 11.56
CA CYS A 76 19.19 23.77 12.44
C CYS A 76 18.91 22.82 13.61
N GLU A 77 17.72 22.88 14.21
CA GLU A 77 17.28 21.94 15.25
C GLU A 77 17.15 20.52 14.70
N LYS A 78 16.50 20.34 13.54
CA LYS A 78 16.47 19.05 12.84
C LYS A 78 17.87 18.52 12.54
N SER A 79 18.82 19.39 12.13
CA SER A 79 20.22 19.01 11.94
C SER A 79 20.91 18.60 13.24
N ARG A 80 20.68 19.31 14.36
CA ARG A 80 21.20 18.93 15.69
C ARG A 80 20.61 17.61 16.16
N SER A 81 19.30 17.39 16.02
CA SER A 81 18.64 16.13 16.36
C SER A 81 19.16 14.96 15.52
N LEU A 82 19.35 15.15 14.20
CA LEU A 82 19.99 14.15 13.35
C LEU A 82 21.45 13.87 13.76
N LYS A 83 22.24 14.89 14.10
CA LYS A 83 23.60 14.71 14.63
C LYS A 83 23.61 14.00 15.99
N ALA A 84 22.66 14.31 16.88
CA ALA A 84 22.50 13.62 18.15
C ALA A 84 22.11 12.15 17.95
N ILE A 85 21.22 11.84 17.00
CA ILE A 85 20.89 10.45 16.62
C ILE A 85 22.11 9.73 16.05
N VAL A 86 22.92 10.38 15.21
CA VAL A 86 24.16 9.79 14.67
C VAL A 86 25.19 9.56 15.79
N ASN A 87 25.37 10.50 16.70
CA ASN A 87 26.35 10.40 17.79
C ASN A 87 25.91 9.47 18.93
N ASN A 88 24.60 9.32 19.16
CA ASN A 88 24.02 8.39 20.13
C ASN A 88 23.72 7.02 19.52
N SER A 89 23.78 6.87 18.20
CA SER A 89 23.93 5.56 17.59
C SER A 89 25.27 4.98 18.06
N PRO A 90 25.31 3.70 18.48
CA PRO A 90 26.56 3.12 18.95
C PRO A 90 27.63 3.28 17.88
N THR A 91 28.80 3.80 18.25
CA THR A 91 29.99 3.89 17.38
C THR A 91 30.42 2.48 17.02
N ASN A 92 29.77 1.95 16.00
CA ASN A 92 29.85 0.56 15.61
C ASN A 92 31.06 0.43 14.69
N GLU A 93 32.26 0.50 15.29
CA GLU A 93 33.54 0.42 14.59
C GLU A 93 33.70 -0.90 13.80
N GLU A 94 32.91 -1.93 14.17
CA GLU A 94 32.79 -3.19 13.43
C GLU A 94 31.79 -3.14 12.26
N ALA A 95 30.82 -2.22 12.24
CA ALA A 95 29.88 -2.02 11.14
C ALA A 95 30.54 -1.27 9.97
N GLY A 96 31.52 -1.93 9.35
CA GLY A 96 32.16 -1.46 8.13
C GLY A 96 31.14 -1.08 7.04
N SER A 97 31.51 -0.11 6.20
CA SER A 97 30.64 0.46 5.16
C SER A 97 29.96 -0.62 4.30
N PRO A 98 28.77 -0.36 3.72
CA PRO A 98 28.07 -1.33 2.88
C PRO A 98 28.97 -1.91 1.76
N LEU A 99 29.82 -1.08 1.16
CA LEU A 99 30.81 -1.50 0.17
C LEU A 99 31.88 -2.46 0.74
N LYS A 100 32.39 -2.21 1.96
CA LYS A 100 33.32 -3.11 2.65
C LYS A 100 32.65 -4.47 2.92
N LYS A 101 31.40 -4.48 3.38
CA LYS A 101 30.62 -5.70 3.59
C LYS A 101 30.35 -6.44 2.28
N MET A 102 29.97 -5.74 1.20
CA MET A 102 29.81 -6.32 -0.14
C MET A 102 31.09 -6.99 -0.65
N LEU A 103 32.25 -6.34 -0.45
CA LEU A 103 33.54 -6.88 -0.86
C LEU A 103 33.94 -8.10 -0.04
N GLN A 104 33.83 -8.05 1.29
CA GLN A 104 34.07 -9.18 2.19
C GLN A 104 33.16 -10.37 1.85
N GLN A 105 31.88 -10.11 1.60
CA GLN A 105 30.90 -11.08 1.13
C GLN A 105 31.39 -11.72 -0.18
N SER A 106 31.68 -10.93 -1.22
CA SER A 106 32.20 -11.41 -2.51
C SER A 106 33.42 -12.32 -2.35
N ILE A 107 34.43 -11.88 -1.59
CA ILE A 107 35.65 -12.65 -1.32
C ILE A 107 35.31 -13.98 -0.62
N SER A 108 34.46 -13.97 0.41
CA SER A 108 34.09 -15.18 1.17
C SER A 108 33.31 -16.22 0.35
N GLN A 109 32.64 -15.81 -0.74
CA GLN A 109 31.87 -16.67 -1.62
C GLN A 109 32.60 -17.03 -2.92
N SER A 110 33.65 -16.29 -3.29
CA SER A 110 34.40 -16.43 -4.55
C SER A 110 34.86 -17.88 -4.84
N LYS A 111 35.26 -18.62 -3.80
CA LYS A 111 35.70 -20.02 -3.87
C LYS A 111 34.55 -21.05 -3.87
N LYS A 112 33.29 -20.61 -3.76
CA LYS A 112 32.12 -21.49 -3.62
C LYS A 112 31.31 -21.53 -4.92
N LYS A 113 30.71 -22.69 -5.20
CA LYS A 113 29.72 -22.85 -6.26
C LYS A 113 28.42 -22.12 -5.86
N ALA A 114 27.63 -21.67 -6.84
CA ALA A 114 26.46 -20.81 -6.60
C ALA A 114 25.42 -21.37 -5.60
N LYS A 115 25.25 -22.69 -5.52
CA LYS A 115 24.36 -23.35 -4.55
C LYS A 115 24.90 -23.39 -3.09
N GLY A 116 26.15 -22.96 -2.87
CA GLY A 116 26.84 -23.01 -1.58
C GLY A 116 27.04 -21.66 -0.88
N TYR A 117 26.45 -20.57 -1.41
CA TYR A 117 26.54 -19.25 -0.81
C TYR A 117 25.80 -19.18 0.53
N ARG A 118 26.44 -18.60 1.56
CA ARG A 118 25.91 -18.45 2.92
C ARG A 118 26.00 -16.99 3.37
N TYR A 119 24.86 -16.36 3.63
CA TYR A 119 24.74 -14.92 3.84
C TYR A 119 24.64 -14.63 5.35
N MET A 120 25.78 -14.51 6.03
CA MET A 120 25.84 -14.47 7.50
C MET A 120 25.80 -13.06 8.12
N ASP A 121 26.21 -12.02 7.39
CA ASP A 121 26.19 -10.64 7.93
C ASP A 121 24.76 -10.10 8.02
N GLU A 122 24.26 -9.93 9.24
CA GLU A 122 22.87 -9.49 9.47
C GLU A 122 22.62 -8.05 9.01
N GLY A 123 23.55 -7.13 9.24
CA GLY A 123 23.41 -5.74 8.80
C GLY A 123 23.30 -5.61 7.27
N PHE A 124 24.11 -6.39 6.54
CA PHE A 124 24.06 -6.44 5.08
C PHE A 124 22.85 -7.22 4.57
N ASN A 125 22.40 -8.26 5.29
CA ASN A 125 21.13 -8.93 5.04
C ASN A 125 19.93 -7.97 5.16
N ASN A 126 19.94 -7.08 6.15
CA ASN A 126 18.90 -6.06 6.34
C ASN A 126 18.96 -4.96 5.27
N PHE A 127 20.16 -4.54 4.86
CA PHE A 127 20.34 -3.69 3.68
C PHE A 127 19.78 -4.35 2.40
N CYS A 128 20.05 -5.64 2.17
CA CYS A 128 19.48 -6.39 1.05
C CYS A 128 17.95 -6.46 1.11
N LEU A 129 17.38 -6.69 2.30
CA LEU A 129 15.93 -6.74 2.51
C LEU A 129 15.27 -5.39 2.21
N ASN A 130 15.82 -4.29 2.73
CA ASN A 130 15.35 -2.94 2.44
C ASN A 130 15.47 -2.60 0.95
N THR A 131 16.57 -3.00 0.30
CA THR A 131 16.75 -2.84 -1.15
C THR A 131 15.71 -3.61 -1.95
N TYR A 132 15.35 -4.83 -1.52
CA TYR A 132 14.30 -5.63 -2.15
C TYR A 132 12.89 -5.02 -1.98
N ILE A 133 12.60 -4.46 -0.80
CA ILE A 133 11.32 -3.81 -0.49
C ILE A 133 11.18 -2.49 -1.26
N LEU A 134 12.17 -1.60 -1.16
CA LEU A 134 12.11 -0.24 -1.74
C LEU A 134 12.36 -0.22 -3.26
N GLY A 135 13.34 -1.00 -3.75
CA GLY A 135 13.65 -1.10 -5.18
C GLY A 135 12.75 -2.06 -5.95
N GLY A 136 11.99 -2.89 -5.22
CA GLY A 136 11.17 -3.94 -5.79
C GLY A 136 11.96 -5.09 -6.43
N ARG A 137 11.23 -6.16 -6.76
CA ARG A 137 11.82 -7.42 -7.23
C ARG A 137 12.69 -7.28 -8.47
N ARG A 138 12.30 -6.44 -9.46
CA ARG A 138 13.04 -6.28 -10.73
C ARG A 138 14.41 -5.61 -10.53
N MET A 139 14.50 -4.54 -9.73
CA MET A 139 15.80 -3.91 -9.40
C MET A 139 16.70 -4.92 -8.68
N TYR A 140 16.13 -5.64 -7.73
CA TYR A 140 16.88 -6.61 -6.94
C TYR A 140 17.38 -7.81 -7.77
N GLU A 141 16.59 -8.27 -8.75
CA GLU A 141 17.01 -9.27 -9.75
C GLU A 141 18.22 -8.79 -10.58
N ILE A 142 18.25 -7.51 -10.97
CA ILE A 142 19.40 -6.90 -11.66
C ILE A 142 20.64 -6.91 -10.75
N PHE A 143 20.52 -6.52 -9.48
CA PHE A 143 21.65 -6.57 -8.53
C PHE A 143 22.15 -8.00 -8.28
N HIS A 144 21.25 -8.97 -8.11
CA HIS A 144 21.62 -10.37 -7.93
C HIS A 144 22.35 -10.95 -9.16
N ALA A 145 21.94 -10.58 -10.38
CA ALA A 145 22.56 -11.02 -11.62
C ALA A 145 23.98 -10.43 -11.82
N ASN A 146 24.16 -9.14 -11.52
CA ASN A 146 25.43 -8.43 -11.70
C ASN A 146 26.45 -8.72 -10.58
N PHE A 147 26.01 -8.82 -9.34
CA PHE A 147 26.88 -8.98 -8.16
C PHE A 147 26.78 -10.41 -7.59
N LYS A 148 27.23 -11.39 -8.38
CA LYS A 148 27.19 -12.82 -8.04
C LYS A 148 27.89 -13.10 -6.70
N GLY A 149 27.20 -13.84 -5.82
CA GLY A 149 27.68 -14.16 -4.46
C GLY A 149 27.53 -13.03 -3.44
N VAL A 150 27.29 -11.79 -3.86
CA VAL A 150 27.08 -10.67 -2.93
C VAL A 150 25.64 -10.67 -2.41
N PHE A 151 24.67 -10.53 -3.31
CA PHE A 151 23.24 -10.46 -2.95
C PHE A 151 22.60 -11.85 -2.85
N PRO A 152 21.79 -12.11 -1.81
CA PRO A 152 20.87 -13.26 -1.76
C PRO A 152 19.98 -13.38 -3.00
N SER A 153 19.38 -14.54 -3.25
CA SER A 153 18.39 -14.69 -4.31
C SER A 153 17.10 -13.92 -4.00
N PRO A 154 16.34 -13.44 -5.02
CA PRO A 154 15.03 -12.81 -4.81
C PRO A 154 14.05 -13.70 -4.04
N ARG A 155 14.09 -15.02 -4.30
CA ARG A 155 13.31 -16.02 -3.55
C ARG A 155 13.65 -15.99 -2.06
N THR A 156 14.92 -15.98 -1.71
CA THR A 156 15.39 -15.89 -0.31
C THR A 156 14.96 -14.58 0.34
N MET A 157 14.87 -13.47 -0.41
CA MET A 157 14.33 -12.21 0.13
C MET A 157 12.82 -12.30 0.34
N GLY A 158 12.05 -12.85 -0.59
CA GLY A 158 10.63 -13.13 -0.40
C GLY A 158 10.36 -14.02 0.83
N GLU A 159 11.10 -15.11 1.00
CA GLU A 159 11.03 -15.99 2.17
C GLU A 159 11.42 -15.28 3.48
N ARG A 160 12.26 -14.23 3.44
CA ARG A 160 12.55 -13.38 4.61
C ARG A 160 11.46 -12.35 4.88
N VAL A 161 10.94 -11.66 3.85
CA VAL A 161 9.81 -10.71 3.99
C VAL A 161 8.61 -11.42 4.62
N ALA A 162 8.31 -12.65 4.17
CA ALA A 162 7.21 -13.46 4.70
C ALA A 162 7.32 -13.75 6.21
N LYS A 163 8.52 -13.72 6.82
CA LYS A 163 8.68 -13.88 8.28
C LYS A 163 8.19 -12.68 9.08
N PHE A 164 8.17 -11.49 8.46
CA PHE A 164 7.69 -10.26 9.09
C PHE A 164 6.20 -10.01 8.81
N GLN A 165 5.61 -10.72 7.84
CA GLN A 165 4.18 -10.70 7.58
C GLN A 165 3.44 -11.51 8.65
N LYS A 166 3.04 -10.86 9.75
CA LYS A 166 2.02 -11.40 10.66
C LYS A 166 0.70 -11.48 9.88
N PHE A 167 0.16 -12.69 9.70
CA PHE A 167 -1.15 -12.87 9.07
C PHE A 167 -2.26 -12.30 9.97
N VAL A 168 -3.17 -11.54 9.38
CA VAL A 168 -4.37 -11.00 10.04
C VAL A 168 -5.58 -11.39 9.17
N PRO A 169 -6.60 -12.06 9.71
CA PRO A 169 -7.87 -12.31 9.02
C PRO A 169 -8.50 -11.03 8.46
N GLU A 170 -9.19 -11.11 7.32
CA GLU A 170 -10.13 -10.04 6.91
C GLU A 170 -11.11 -9.79 8.07
N GLY A 171 -11.49 -8.54 8.35
CA GLY A 171 -12.40 -8.23 9.46
C GLY A 171 -11.85 -8.45 10.89
N CYS A 172 -10.55 -8.74 11.05
CA CYS A 172 -9.87 -8.66 12.34
C CYS A 172 -8.89 -7.48 12.38
N VAL A 173 -8.85 -6.77 13.51
CA VAL A 173 -7.86 -5.72 13.78
C VAL A 173 -6.73 -6.30 14.63
N ASN A 174 -5.47 -6.04 14.25
CA ASN A 174 -4.29 -6.59 14.94
C ASN A 174 -3.92 -5.80 16.21
N VAL A 175 -4.84 -5.75 17.18
CA VAL A 175 -4.68 -4.99 18.44
C VAL A 175 -3.47 -5.49 19.24
N ASN A 176 -3.21 -6.79 19.24
CA ASN A 176 -2.04 -7.36 19.94
C ASN A 176 -0.71 -6.90 19.31
N GLY A 177 -0.61 -6.90 17.98
CA GLY A 177 0.57 -6.40 17.29
C GLY A 177 0.81 -4.89 17.52
N LEU A 178 -0.27 -4.11 17.58
CA LEU A 178 -0.20 -2.69 17.97
C LEU A 178 0.30 -2.52 19.41
N LEU A 179 -0.26 -3.28 20.37
CA LEU A 179 0.15 -3.21 21.78
C LEU A 179 1.63 -3.61 21.97
N GLU A 180 2.07 -4.70 21.33
CA GLU A 180 3.48 -5.11 21.31
C GLU A 180 4.39 -3.99 20.79
N TYR A 181 4.00 -3.31 19.70
CA TYR A 181 4.76 -2.20 19.12
C TYR A 181 4.85 -1.01 20.08
N LEU A 182 3.71 -0.56 20.64
CA LEU A 182 3.67 0.58 21.56
C LEU A 182 4.54 0.31 22.81
N LEU A 183 4.50 -0.91 23.36
CA LEU A 183 5.36 -1.34 24.47
C LEU A 183 6.84 -1.35 24.09
N LEU A 184 7.19 -1.98 22.96
CA LEU A 184 8.59 -2.11 22.49
C LEU A 184 9.25 -0.74 22.28
N HIS A 185 8.50 0.21 21.71
CA HIS A 185 8.99 1.55 21.41
C HIS A 185 8.76 2.57 22.55
N LYS A 186 8.18 2.15 23.69
CA LYS A 186 7.88 2.97 24.88
C LYS A 186 6.96 4.17 24.57
N LEU A 187 5.90 3.91 23.81
CA LEU A 187 4.99 4.93 23.30
C LEU A 187 3.73 5.09 24.17
N PRO A 188 3.03 6.24 24.08
CA PRO A 188 1.75 6.40 24.73
C PRO A 188 0.75 5.32 24.28
N MET A 189 -0.10 4.85 25.20
CA MET A 189 -1.23 3.95 24.89
C MET A 189 -2.41 4.70 24.26
N VAL A 190 -2.09 5.69 23.41
CA VAL A 190 -3.05 6.54 22.70
C VAL A 190 -2.55 6.65 21.26
N VAL A 191 -3.45 6.38 20.32
CA VAL A 191 -3.16 6.31 18.89
C VAL A 191 -4.19 7.12 18.13
N SER A 192 -3.80 7.66 16.97
CA SER A 192 -4.75 8.13 15.97
C SER A 192 -5.17 6.95 15.10
N LEU A 193 -6.47 6.82 14.84
CA LEU A 193 -7.04 5.83 13.93
C LEU A 193 -7.65 6.56 12.74
N SER A 194 -7.35 6.08 11.54
CA SER A 194 -7.96 6.55 10.29
C SER A 194 -8.48 5.35 9.49
N GLU A 195 -9.68 5.50 8.95
CA GLU A 195 -10.32 4.54 8.06
C GLU A 195 -10.46 5.16 6.67
N ASP A 196 -10.18 4.38 5.63
CA ASP A 196 -10.39 4.75 4.23
C ASP A 196 -10.88 3.54 3.42
N VAL A 197 -11.52 3.78 2.27
CA VAL A 197 -12.09 2.75 1.40
C VAL A 197 -11.48 2.83 0.01
N THR A 198 -10.67 1.84 -0.34
CA THR A 198 -9.99 1.75 -1.64
C THR A 198 -10.69 0.75 -2.55
N ALA A 199 -10.94 1.14 -3.81
CA ALA A 199 -11.43 0.24 -4.84
C ALA A 199 -10.38 -0.81 -5.22
N ILE A 200 -10.80 -2.07 -5.38
CA ILE A 200 -9.91 -3.17 -5.77
C ILE A 200 -10.38 -3.89 -7.02
N VAL A 201 -9.42 -4.43 -7.77
CA VAL A 201 -9.70 -5.48 -8.75
C VAL A 201 -10.11 -6.73 -7.98
N GLY A 202 -11.42 -6.93 -7.84
CA GLY A 202 -11.98 -8.08 -7.14
C GLY A 202 -11.41 -9.39 -7.68
N LYS A 203 -10.58 -10.05 -6.88
CA LYS A 203 -9.99 -11.35 -7.16
C LYS A 203 -10.28 -12.25 -5.96
N ARG A 204 -10.84 -13.43 -6.23
CA ARG A 204 -11.04 -14.46 -5.20
C ARG A 204 -9.84 -15.38 -5.23
N GLU A 205 -9.21 -15.59 -4.08
CA GLU A 205 -7.99 -16.40 -3.96
C GLU A 205 -8.09 -17.33 -2.75
N TYR A 206 -7.49 -18.51 -2.87
CA TYR A 206 -7.44 -19.52 -1.81
C TYR A 206 -6.17 -19.38 -0.97
N ASN A 207 -6.33 -19.46 0.34
CA ASN A 207 -5.26 -19.56 1.32
C ASN A 207 -5.12 -20.99 1.82
N SER A 208 -3.97 -21.61 1.56
CA SER A 208 -3.65 -22.95 2.06
C SER A 208 -3.27 -22.97 3.55
N THR A 209 -2.77 -21.87 4.12
CA THR A 209 -2.34 -21.78 5.53
C THR A 209 -3.52 -21.85 6.49
N ILE A 210 -4.65 -21.27 6.13
CA ILE A 210 -5.87 -21.21 6.95
C ILE A 210 -7.11 -21.85 6.30
N ASN A 211 -6.92 -22.60 5.20
CA ASN A 211 -7.95 -23.32 4.45
C ASN A 211 -9.20 -22.46 4.12
N SER A 212 -9.00 -21.40 3.35
CA SER A 212 -9.93 -20.26 3.33
C SER A 212 -9.93 -19.56 1.96
N ILE A 213 -11.02 -18.89 1.56
CA ILE A 213 -11.07 -18.11 0.30
C ILE A 213 -11.46 -16.66 0.59
N TYR A 214 -10.57 -15.73 0.28
CA TYR A 214 -10.79 -14.28 0.43
C TYR A 214 -11.22 -13.59 -0.87
N GLY A 215 -11.56 -12.29 -0.81
CA GLY A 215 -12.04 -11.51 -1.95
C GLY A 215 -13.56 -11.55 -2.16
N PHE A 216 -14.31 -11.87 -1.09
CA PHE A 216 -15.76 -11.83 -1.04
C PHE A 216 -16.26 -10.60 -0.28
N SER A 217 -17.42 -10.06 -0.69
CA SER A 217 -18.14 -9.07 0.08
C SER A 217 -18.95 -9.78 1.16
N LEU A 218 -18.34 -9.91 2.35
CA LEU A 218 -18.91 -10.61 3.51
C LEU A 218 -19.90 -9.70 4.27
N PRO A 219 -20.90 -10.29 4.96
CA PRO A 219 -21.77 -9.52 5.84
C PRO A 219 -20.98 -8.93 7.02
N LEU A 220 -21.40 -7.76 7.49
CA LEU A 220 -20.80 -7.12 8.66
C LEU A 220 -21.38 -7.70 9.96
N LYS A 221 -20.52 -7.90 10.94
CA LYS A 221 -20.88 -8.17 12.34
C LYS A 221 -21.40 -6.89 13.02
N SER A 222 -21.97 -7.01 14.21
CA SER A 222 -22.44 -5.88 15.03
C SER A 222 -21.37 -4.85 15.41
N ASN A 223 -20.08 -5.20 15.29
CA ASN A 223 -18.95 -4.30 15.48
C ASN A 223 -18.53 -3.54 14.19
N GLY A 224 -19.30 -3.66 13.11
CA GLY A 224 -19.01 -3.03 11.81
C GLY A 224 -17.96 -3.74 10.95
N LEU A 225 -17.34 -4.82 11.43
CA LEU A 225 -16.30 -5.55 10.70
C LEU A 225 -16.86 -6.78 9.95
N PRO A 226 -16.30 -7.16 8.79
CA PRO A 226 -16.66 -8.39 8.07
C PRO A 226 -16.66 -9.66 8.93
N ASN A 227 -17.63 -10.55 8.71
CA ASN A 227 -17.66 -11.87 9.36
C ASN A 227 -16.64 -12.84 8.74
N TRP A 228 -15.41 -12.79 9.25
CA TRP A 228 -14.28 -13.62 8.78
C TRP A 228 -14.50 -15.13 8.92
N GLU A 229 -15.31 -15.58 9.87
CA GLU A 229 -15.54 -17.01 10.12
C GLU A 229 -16.30 -17.67 8.95
N ASP A 230 -17.08 -16.88 8.20
CA ASP A 230 -17.84 -17.34 7.03
C ASP A 230 -16.93 -17.72 5.84
N TYR A 231 -15.67 -17.26 5.82
CA TYR A 231 -14.73 -17.59 4.75
C TYR A 231 -13.98 -18.93 4.97
N VAL A 232 -14.00 -19.47 6.20
CA VAL A 232 -13.18 -20.63 6.59
C VAL A 232 -13.84 -21.91 6.10
N MET A 233 -13.15 -22.66 5.25
CA MET A 233 -13.66 -23.91 4.71
C MET A 233 -13.38 -25.08 5.66
N LYS A 234 -14.36 -25.95 5.80
CA LYS A 234 -14.23 -27.28 6.45
C LYS A 234 -14.20 -28.39 5.39
N ASN A 235 -14.83 -28.16 4.24
CA ASN A 235 -14.88 -29.05 3.09
C ASN A 235 -15.05 -28.29 1.76
N SER A 236 -15.09 -29.00 0.63
CA SER A 236 -15.25 -28.41 -0.71
C SER A 236 -16.66 -27.85 -1.01
N LEU A 237 -17.71 -28.30 -0.30
CA LEU A 237 -19.06 -27.74 -0.45
C LEU A 237 -19.14 -26.34 0.16
N ASP A 238 -18.34 -26.04 1.19
CA ASP A 238 -18.20 -24.68 1.72
C ASP A 238 -17.73 -23.70 0.63
N ALA A 239 -16.76 -24.11 -0.21
CA ALA A 239 -16.31 -23.31 -1.35
C ALA A 239 -17.49 -23.00 -2.30
N VAL A 240 -18.24 -24.03 -2.72
CA VAL A 240 -19.39 -23.87 -3.62
C VAL A 240 -20.44 -22.94 -3.01
N ARG A 241 -20.75 -23.08 -1.71
CA ARG A 241 -21.64 -22.18 -0.97
C ARG A 241 -21.13 -20.74 -0.98
N MET A 242 -19.85 -20.51 -0.72
CA MET A 242 -19.26 -19.17 -0.72
C MET A 242 -19.38 -18.50 -2.09
N PHE A 243 -19.10 -19.25 -3.17
CA PHE A 243 -19.22 -18.73 -4.54
C PHE A 243 -20.66 -18.41 -4.96
N SER A 244 -21.66 -19.15 -4.45
CA SER A 244 -23.07 -18.90 -4.75
C SER A 244 -23.71 -17.82 -3.86
N THR A 245 -23.29 -17.73 -2.60
CA THR A 245 -23.89 -16.83 -1.60
C THR A 245 -23.26 -15.44 -1.63
N TYR A 246 -21.94 -15.33 -1.72
CA TYR A 246 -21.23 -14.06 -1.54
C TYR A 246 -20.80 -13.44 -2.87
N LYS A 247 -21.17 -12.16 -3.06
CA LYS A 247 -20.68 -11.35 -4.16
C LYS A 247 -19.17 -11.14 -4.03
N ARG A 248 -18.51 -10.86 -5.16
CA ARG A 248 -17.08 -10.53 -5.20
C ARG A 248 -16.85 -9.15 -4.57
N ALA A 249 -15.81 -9.00 -3.74
CA ALA A 249 -15.44 -7.69 -3.21
C ALA A 249 -15.00 -6.74 -4.35
N THR A 250 -15.44 -5.49 -4.29
CA THR A 250 -15.06 -4.40 -5.21
C THR A 250 -14.29 -3.29 -4.53
N VAL A 251 -14.30 -3.27 -3.19
CA VAL A 251 -13.59 -2.32 -2.33
C VAL A 251 -12.96 -3.09 -1.15
N ILE A 252 -11.93 -2.51 -0.56
CA ILE A 252 -11.39 -2.90 0.74
C ILE A 252 -11.48 -1.71 1.70
N ILE A 253 -11.80 -2.00 2.95
CA ILE A 253 -11.68 -1.03 4.05
C ILE A 253 -10.26 -1.16 4.59
N VAL A 254 -9.53 -0.04 4.64
CA VAL A 254 -8.17 0.05 5.17
C VAL A 254 -8.24 0.85 6.46
N ILE A 255 -7.82 0.23 7.56
CA ILE A 255 -7.69 0.89 8.86
C ILE A 255 -6.20 1.06 9.13
N MET A 256 -5.75 2.31 9.20
CA MET A 256 -4.37 2.71 9.50
C MET A 256 -4.29 3.23 10.93
N VAL A 257 -3.23 2.88 11.66
CA VAL A 257 -3.02 3.33 13.04
C VAL A 257 -1.69 4.07 13.17
N GLN A 258 -1.76 5.33 13.59
CA GLN A 258 -0.59 6.16 13.84
C GLN A 258 -0.37 6.32 15.36
N PRO A 259 0.74 5.78 15.91
CA PRO A 259 1.16 6.08 17.28
C PRO A 259 1.38 7.59 17.48
N LEU A 260 0.94 8.13 18.60
CA LEU A 260 1.17 9.53 18.97
C LEU A 260 2.57 9.69 19.59
N GLY A 261 3.60 9.66 18.74
CA GLY A 261 5.00 9.90 19.12
C GLY A 261 5.80 10.52 17.99
N GLU A 262 6.71 11.45 18.31
CA GLU A 262 7.52 12.15 17.31
C GLU A 262 8.50 11.21 16.59
N GLY A 263 8.55 11.30 15.26
CA GLY A 263 9.52 10.58 14.44
C GLY A 263 9.22 9.09 14.20
N ILE A 264 8.00 8.65 14.49
CA ILE A 264 7.61 7.22 14.46
C ILE A 264 6.68 6.96 13.26
N PRO A 265 6.99 5.95 12.41
CA PRO A 265 6.16 5.65 11.25
C PRO A 265 4.79 5.05 11.65
N PRO A 266 3.76 5.21 10.80
CA PRO A 266 2.48 4.53 10.96
C PRO A 266 2.60 3.00 10.83
N ILE A 267 1.56 2.30 11.29
CA ILE A 267 1.40 0.84 11.25
C ILE A 267 0.12 0.48 10.50
#